data_AF-A0A3L8PQR2-F1
#
_entry.id   AF-A0A3L8PQR2-F1
#
_cell.length_a   1.000
_cell.length_b   1.000
_cell.length_c   1.000
_cell.angle_alpha   90.00
_cell.angle_beta   90.00
_cell.angle_gamma   90.00
#
_symmetry.space_group_name_H-M   'P 1'
#
loop_
_entity.id
_entity.type
_entity.pdbx_description
1 polymer ?
#
loop_
_entity_poly.entity_id
_entity_poly.type
_entity_poly.pdbx_seq_one_letter_code
_entity_poly.pdbx_strand_id
1 'polypeptide(L)'
;MIVYIVIELMIITVHGHNEWIWWVLLSLVSQIFNLSYAALTQHFQKAYSGRANTALNVVVFTSVFLLQYLIGLIVTLSNQYLSLASSYKVSFMLPLLIQVICLSIFLSRTNARI
;
A
#
# COMPACT_ATOMS: atom_id res chain seq x y z
N MET A 1 1.42 -8.76 2.93
CA MET A 1 0.41 -8.31 1.93
C MET A 1 -1.00 -8.70 2.34
N ILE A 2 -1.33 -9.99 2.51
CA ILE A 2 -2.69 -10.43 2.92
C ILE A 2 -3.14 -9.76 4.23
N VAL A 3 -2.30 -9.77 5.27
CA VAL A 3 -2.59 -9.11 6.55
C VAL A 3 -2.86 -7.61 6.38
N TYR A 4 -2.14 -6.95 5.47
CA TYR A 4 -2.32 -5.52 5.19
C TYR A 4 -3.67 -5.24 4.52
N ILE A 5 -4.05 -6.07 3.53
CA ILE A 5 -5.37 -6.00 2.87
C ILE A 5 -6.49 -6.21 3.89
N VAL A 6 -6.35 -7.17 4.80
CA VAL A 6 -7.36 -7.42 5.85
C VAL A 6 -7.50 -6.22 6.78
N ILE A 7 -6.39 -5.61 7.23
CA ILE A 7 -6.44 -4.41 8.07
C ILE A 7 -7.12 -3.24 7.33
N GLU A 8 -6.79 -3.04 6.06
CA GLU A 8 -7.38 -2.00 5.22
C GLU A 8 -8.88 -2.21 4.99
N LEU A 9 -9.32 -3.47 4.79
CA LEU A 9 -10.74 -3.84 4.77
C LEU A 9 -11.44 -3.53 6.10
N MET A 10 -10.79 -3.76 7.23
CA MET A 10 -11.35 -3.43 8.55
C MET A 10 -11.50 -1.91 8.74
N ILE A 11 -10.55 -1.11 8.25
CA ILE A 11 -10.67 0.37 8.27
C ILE A 11 -11.90 0.84 7.50
N ILE A 12 -12.19 0.21 6.35
CA ILE A 12 -13.30 0.59 5.48
C ILE A 12 -14.65 0.13 6.07
N THR A 13 -14.71 -1.07 6.64
CA THR A 13 -15.98 -1.72 7.06
C THR A 13 -16.36 -1.46 8.51
N VAL A 14 -15.40 -1.36 9.42
CA VAL A 14 -15.66 -1.17 10.85
C VAL A 14 -15.97 0.30 11.13
N HIS A 15 -17.07 0.51 11.84
CA HIS A 15 -17.53 1.81 12.30
C HIS A 15 -17.80 1.70 13.80
N GLY A 16 -17.08 2.45 14.63
CA GLY A 16 -17.26 2.41 16.08
C GLY A 16 -16.13 3.08 16.86
N HIS A 17 -16.28 3.12 18.18
CA HIS A 17 -15.37 3.83 19.08
C HIS A 17 -13.90 3.36 18.99
N ASN A 18 -13.68 2.08 18.66
CA ASN A 18 -12.35 1.47 18.63
C ASN A 18 -11.73 1.42 17.22
N GLU A 19 -12.25 2.16 16.23
CA GLU A 19 -11.74 2.13 14.86
C GLU A 19 -10.27 2.60 14.74
N TRP A 20 -9.80 3.41 15.69
CA TRP A 20 -8.43 3.92 15.76
C TRP A 20 -7.38 2.80 15.82
N ILE A 21 -7.72 1.62 16.37
CA ILE A 21 -6.77 0.52 16.51
C ILE A 21 -6.31 0.01 15.14
N TRP A 22 -7.19 0.02 14.14
CA TRP A 22 -6.89 -0.45 12.80
C TRP A 22 -5.94 0.51 12.07
N TRP A 23 -6.09 1.81 12.30
CA TRP A 23 -5.15 2.82 11.81
C TRP A 23 -3.75 2.64 12.40
N VAL A 24 -3.65 2.33 13.70
CA VAL A 24 -2.37 2.04 14.37
C VAL A 24 -1.73 0.77 13.81
N LEU A 25 -2.52 -0.31 13.68
CA LEU A 25 -2.03 -1.57 13.12
C LEU A 25 -1.55 -1.41 11.67
N LEU A 26 -2.24 -0.59 10.87
CA LEU A 26 -1.81 -0.28 9.50
C LEU A 26 -0.40 0.33 9.49
N SER A 27 -0.14 1.32 10.34
CA SER A 27 1.17 1.98 10.46
C SER A 27 2.26 1.05 10.98
N LEU A 28 1.93 0.08 11.84
CA LEU A 28 2.91 -0.89 12.33
C LEU A 28 3.26 -1.93 11.26
N VAL A 29 2.26 -2.47 10.57
CA VAL A 29 2.45 -3.54 9.58
C VAL A 29 3.08 -3.00 8.29
N SER A 30 2.90 -1.72 7.94
CA SER A 30 3.51 -1.11 6.76
C SER A 30 5.06 -1.19 6.76
N GLN A 31 5.68 -1.25 7.94
CA GLN A 31 7.14 -1.30 8.05
C GLN A 31 7.75 -2.57 7.47
N ILE A 32 6.98 -3.66 7.37
CA ILE A 32 7.41 -4.92 6.78
C ILE A 32 7.82 -4.73 5.30
N PHE A 33 7.20 -3.77 4.60
CA PHE A 33 7.50 -3.52 3.19
C PHE A 33 8.93 -3.02 2.95
N ASN A 34 9.58 -2.44 3.95
CA ASN A 34 10.99 -2.00 3.86
C ASN A 34 11.95 -3.18 3.67
N LEU A 35 11.55 -4.42 4.00
CA LEU A 35 12.36 -5.61 3.77
C LEU A 35 12.69 -5.82 2.28
N SER A 36 11.87 -5.27 1.37
CA SER A 36 12.10 -5.33 -0.07
C SER A 36 13.44 -4.70 -0.48
N TYR A 37 13.91 -3.66 0.21
CA TYR A 37 15.21 -3.03 -0.04
C TYR A 37 16.37 -3.98 0.33
N ALA A 38 16.24 -4.68 1.46
CA ALA A 38 17.23 -5.66 1.89
C ALA A 38 17.27 -6.86 0.93
N ALA A 39 16.11 -7.38 0.53
CA ALA A 39 16.01 -8.47 -0.44
C ALA A 39 16.62 -8.07 -1.80
N LEU A 40 16.32 -6.87 -2.31
CA LEU A 40 16.92 -6.36 -3.55
C LEU A 40 18.45 -6.28 -3.44
N THR A 41 18.96 -5.77 -2.33
CA THR A 41 20.39 -5.65 -2.09
C THR A 41 21.12 -7.00 -2.13
N GLN A 42 20.48 -8.07 -1.62
CA GLN A 42 21.04 -9.42 -1.61
C GLN A 42 21.16 -10.04 -3.01
N HIS A 43 20.35 -9.60 -3.98
CA HIS A 43 20.40 -10.12 -5.35
C HIS A 43 21.48 -9.47 -6.24
N PHE A 44 22.08 -8.35 -5.80
CA PHE A 44 23.11 -7.64 -6.57
C PHE A 44 24.49 -7.76 -5.92
N GLN A 45 25.54 -7.77 -6.75
CA GLN A 45 26.92 -7.66 -6.26
C GLN A 45 27.10 -6.33 -5.49
N LYS A 46 27.99 -6.33 -4.48
CA LYS A 46 28.20 -5.19 -3.57
C LYS A 46 28.44 -3.86 -4.31
N ALA A 47 29.14 -3.89 -5.44
CA ALA A 47 29.42 -2.73 -6.28
C ALA A 47 28.18 -2.08 -6.93
N TYR A 48 27.10 -2.83 -7.16
CA TYR A 48 25.87 -2.34 -7.80
C TYR A 48 24.69 -2.18 -6.85
N SER A 49 24.79 -2.72 -5.63
CA SER A 49 23.74 -2.65 -4.59
C SER A 49 23.25 -1.22 -4.31
N GLY A 50 24.16 -0.25 -4.21
CA GLY A 50 23.81 1.17 -4.01
C GLY A 50 22.99 1.74 -5.17
N ARG A 51 23.37 1.44 -6.42
CA ARG A 51 22.64 1.90 -7.62
C ARG A 51 21.25 1.28 -7.71
N ALA A 52 21.12 0.00 -7.37
CA ALA A 52 19.85 -0.71 -7.36
C ALA A 52 18.86 -0.09 -6.35
N ASN A 53 19.32 0.20 -5.13
CA ASN A 53 18.48 0.86 -4.12
C ASN A 53 18.10 2.29 -4.51
N THR A 54 18.99 3.07 -5.12
CA THR A 54 18.63 4.41 -5.61
C THR A 54 17.55 4.34 -6.68
N ALA A 55 17.66 3.41 -7.63
CA ALA A 55 16.62 3.21 -8.65
C ALA A 55 15.27 2.80 -8.02
N LEU A 56 15.31 1.87 -7.04
CA LEU A 56 14.11 1.47 -6.30
C LEU A 56 13.48 2.66 -5.55
N ASN A 57 14.29 3.49 -4.88
CA ASN A 57 13.81 4.68 -4.19
C ASN A 57 13.09 5.64 -5.15
N VAL A 58 13.64 5.90 -6.33
CA VAL A 58 12.99 6.75 -7.34
C VAL A 58 11.61 6.19 -7.70
N VAL A 59 11.51 4.89 -7.99
CA VAL A 59 10.22 4.24 -8.31
C VAL A 59 9.23 4.34 -7.15
N VAL A 60 9.67 4.06 -5.92
CA VAL A 60 8.82 4.10 -4.72
C VAL A 60 8.33 5.52 -4.46
N PHE A 61 9.23 6.51 -4.47
CA PHE A 61 8.84 7.90 -4.25
C PHE A 61 7.86 8.39 -5.31
N THR A 62 8.16 8.19 -6.60
CA THR A 62 7.25 8.58 -7.69
C THR A 62 5.87 7.92 -7.53
N SER A 63 5.84 6.64 -7.15
CA SER A 63 4.58 5.91 -6.92
C SER A 63 3.80 6.49 -5.73
N VAL A 64 4.47 6.81 -4.63
CA VAL A 64 3.84 7.39 -3.43
C VAL A 64 3.29 8.78 -3.72
N PHE A 65 4.02 9.65 -4.43
CA PHE A 65 3.51 10.97 -4.82
C PHE A 65 2.28 10.86 -5.70
N LEU A 66 2.28 9.96 -6.69
CA LEU A 66 1.13 9.72 -7.56
C LEU A 66 -0.08 9.22 -6.76
N LEU A 67 0.12 8.22 -5.88
CA LEU A 67 -0.95 7.69 -5.04
C LEU A 67 -1.50 8.73 -4.07
N GLN A 68 -0.64 9.53 -3.43
CA GLN A 68 -1.06 10.59 -2.53
C GLN A 68 -1.90 11.64 -3.25
N TYR A 69 -1.52 12.01 -4.48
CA TYR A 69 -2.31 12.90 -5.33
C TYR A 69 -3.69 12.31 -5.65
N LEU A 70 -3.75 11.04 -6.09
CA LEU A 70 -5.01 10.37 -6.42
C LEU A 70 -5.92 10.21 -5.20
N ILE A 71 -5.36 9.86 -4.04
CA ILE A 71 -6.10 9.81 -2.77
C ILE A 71 -6.68 11.19 -2.45
N GLY A 72 -5.88 12.26 -2.57
CA GLY A 72 -6.35 13.63 -2.36
C GLY A 72 -7.48 14.03 -3.31
N LEU A 73 -7.39 13.62 -4.58
CA LEU A 73 -8.44 13.84 -5.57
C LEU A 73 -9.74 13.11 -5.18
N ILE A 74 -9.67 11.85 -4.78
CA ILE A 74 -10.84 11.06 -4.35
C ILE A 74 -11.46 11.65 -3.09
N VAL A 75 -10.66 12.10 -2.11
CA VAL A 75 -11.16 12.79 -0.91
C VAL A 75 -11.91 14.05 -1.32
N THR A 76 -11.32 14.89 -2.18
CA THR A 76 -11.91 16.16 -2.62
C THR A 76 -13.25 15.96 -3.33
N LEU A 77 -13.34 14.97 -4.22
CA LEU A 77 -14.56 14.66 -4.96
C LEU A 77 -15.64 14.05 -4.06
N SER A 78 -15.26 13.11 -3.19
CA SER A 78 -16.21 12.41 -2.32
C SER A 78 -16.73 13.31 -1.20
N ASN A 79 -15.93 14.27 -0.73
CA ASN A 79 -16.31 15.18 0.37
C ASN A 79 -17.46 16.13 0.01
N GLN A 80 -17.78 16.27 -1.29
CA GLN A 80 -18.97 17.00 -1.74
C GLN A 80 -20.28 16.30 -1.33
N TYR A 81 -20.24 14.98 -1.12
CA TYR A 81 -21.43 14.14 -0.85
C TYR A 81 -21.35 13.41 0.49
N LEU A 82 -20.15 13.25 1.05
CA LEU A 82 -19.87 12.45 2.24
C LEU A 82 -19.15 13.29 3.31
N SER A 83 -19.25 12.83 4.57
CA SER A 83 -18.44 13.39 5.66
C SER A 83 -16.95 13.22 5.38
N LEU A 84 -16.11 14.10 5.93
CA LEU A 84 -14.65 14.03 5.74
C LEU A 84 -14.07 12.67 6.16
N ALA A 85 -14.54 12.12 7.29
CA ALA A 85 -14.10 10.80 7.77
C ALA A 85 -14.47 9.69 6.77
N SER A 86 -15.69 9.72 6.23
CA SER A 86 -16.16 8.75 5.23
C SER A 86 -15.40 8.90 3.90
N SER A 87 -15.08 10.13 3.48
CA SER A 87 -14.27 10.40 2.28
C SER A 87 -12.88 9.77 2.37
N TYR A 88 -12.22 9.84 3.52
CA TYR A 88 -10.95 9.14 3.72
C TYR A 88 -11.11 7.63 3.58
N LYS A 89 -12.13 7.03 4.22
CA LYS A 89 -12.39 5.58 4.08
C LYS A 89 -12.61 5.16 2.63
N VAL A 90 -13.36 5.95 1.85
CA VAL A 90 -13.58 5.68 0.41
C VAL A 90 -12.27 5.77 -0.37
N SER A 91 -11.42 6.75 -0.09
CA SER A 91 -10.13 6.89 -0.79
C SER A 91 -9.18 5.71 -0.57
N PHE A 92 -9.30 4.98 0.55
CA PHE A 92 -8.56 3.74 0.80
C PHE A 92 -9.02 2.57 -0.09
N MET A 93 -10.13 2.67 -0.82
CA MET A 93 -10.47 1.64 -1.82
C MET A 93 -9.45 1.58 -2.96
N LEU A 94 -8.83 2.71 -3.32
CA LEU A 94 -7.81 2.75 -4.38
C LEU A 94 -6.57 1.90 -4.06
N PRO A 95 -5.85 2.12 -2.94
CA PRO A 95 -4.72 1.27 -2.56
C PRO A 95 -5.12 -0.20 -2.38
N LEU A 96 -6.29 -0.49 -1.80
CA LEU A 96 -6.82 -1.85 -1.67
C LEU A 96 -6.96 -2.55 -3.03
N LEU A 97 -7.56 -1.91 -4.03
CA LEU A 97 -7.72 -2.47 -5.37
C LEU A 97 -6.36 -2.77 -6.02
N ILE A 98 -5.41 -1.86 -5.91
CA ILE A 98 -4.05 -2.05 -6.44
C ILE A 98 -3.39 -3.27 -5.78
N GLN A 99 -3.51 -3.40 -4.46
CA GLN A 99 -2.95 -4.55 -3.74
C GLN A 99 -3.58 -5.87 -4.15
N VAL A 100 -4.90 -5.92 -4.35
CA VAL A 100 -5.61 -7.12 -4.81
C VAL A 100 -5.15 -7.52 -6.22
N ILE A 101 -4.97 -6.55 -7.12
CA ILE A 101 -4.43 -6.77 -8.46
C ILE A 101 -3.00 -7.32 -8.37
N CYS A 102 -2.13 -6.68 -7.58
CA CYS A 102 -0.76 -7.14 -7.36
C CYS A 102 -0.71 -8.56 -6.79
N LEU A 103 -1.61 -8.91 -5.84
CA LEU A 103 -1.68 -10.25 -5.24
C LEU A 103 -2.07 -11.28 -6.30
N SER A 104 -3.05 -10.95 -7.13
CA SER A 104 -3.54 -11.82 -8.20
C SER A 104 -2.46 -12.09 -9.24
N ILE A 105 -1.72 -11.05 -9.64
CA ILE A 105 -0.56 -11.17 -10.53
C ILE A 105 0.50 -12.07 -9.88
N PHE A 106 0.84 -11.84 -8.61
CA PHE A 106 1.83 -12.66 -7.89
C PHE A 106 1.43 -14.15 -7.86
N LEU A 107 0.18 -14.45 -7.49
CA LEU A 107 -0.33 -15.83 -7.44
C LEU A 107 -0.31 -16.49 -8.82
N SER A 108 -0.70 -15.78 -9.88
CA SER A 108 -0.65 -16.32 -11.25
C SER A 108 0.78 -16.68 -11.70
N ARG A 109 1.78 -15.88 -11.28
CA ARG A 109 3.19 -16.12 -11.62
C ARG A 109 3.80 -17.26 -10.81
N THR A 110 3.37 -17.47 -9.57
CA THR A 110 3.81 -18.60 -8.74
C THR A 110 3.23 -19.91 -9.26
N ASN A 111 1.95 -19.95 -9.60
CA ASN A 111 1.31 -21.16 -10.17
C ASN A 111 1.91 -21.58 -11.51
N ALA A 112 2.47 -20.66 -12.30
CA ALA A 112 3.13 -20.97 -13.57
C ALA A 112 4.56 -21.53 -13.43
N ARG A 113 5.11 -21.59 -12.21
CA ARG A 113 6.46 -22.13 -11.94
C ARG A 113 6.45 -23.49 -11.23
N ILE A 114 5.27 -24.07 -10.99
CA ILE A 114 5.05 -25.43 -10.46
C ILE A 114 4.63 -26.32 -11.63
#